data_AF-A0AAU4P940-F1
#
_entry.id   AF-A0AAU4P940-F1
#
_cell.length_a   1.000
_cell.length_b   1.000
_cell.length_c   1.000
_cell.angle_alpha   90.00
_cell.angle_beta   90.00
_cell.angle_gamma   90.00
#
_symmetry.space_group_name_H-M   'P 1'
#
loop_
_entity.id
_entity.type
_entity.pdbx_description
1 polymer ?
#
loop_
_entity_poly.entity_id
_entity_poly.type
_entity_poly.pdbx_seq_one_letter_code
_entity_poly.pdbx_strand_id
1 'polypeptide(L)' 'MTAMPKPDTEEADSEAAYRVFLGHTTQCAACRAGAPCATAARLGRAWRQARR' A
#
# COMPACT_ATOMS: atom_id res chain seq x y z
N MET A 1 -29.87 -3.88 6.26
CA MET A 1 -28.96 -4.35 5.19
C MET A 1 -28.06 -3.18 4.83
N THR A 2 -26.94 -3.01 5.55
CA THR A 2 -26.07 -1.84 5.38
C THR A 2 -25.41 -1.93 4.01
N ALA A 3 -25.78 -1.02 3.11
CA ALA A 3 -25.07 -0.83 1.86
C ALA A 3 -23.63 -0.46 2.19
N MET A 4 -22.69 -1.36 1.90
CA MET A 4 -21.27 -1.01 1.89
C MET A 4 -21.10 0.08 0.82
N PRO A 5 -20.53 1.25 1.15
CA PRO A 5 -20.24 2.26 0.15
C PRO A 5 -19.35 1.62 -0.92
N LYS A 6 -19.65 1.89 -2.20
CA LYS A 6 -18.72 1.53 -3.27
C LYS A 6 -17.43 2.29 -2.98
N PRO A 7 -16.25 1.63 -3.01
CA PRO A 7 -15.01 2.37 -2.81
C PRO A 7 -14.98 3.45 -3.88
N ASP A 8 -14.95 4.69 -3.44
CA ASP A 8 -14.60 5.81 -4.31
C ASP A 8 -13.31 5.42 -5.02
N THR A 9 -13.18 5.74 -6.31
CA THR A 9 -12.08 5.25 -7.15
C THR A 9 -10.70 5.55 -6.53
N GLU A 10 -10.59 6.61 -5.73
CA GLU A 10 -9.43 6.98 -4.90
C GLU A 10 -9.11 5.97 -3.77
N GLU A 11 -10.12 5.37 -3.14
CA GLU A 11 -9.93 4.26 -2.20
C GLU A 11 -9.46 2.99 -2.90
N ALA A 12 -9.96 2.71 -4.11
CA ALA A 12 -9.51 1.57 -4.90
C ALA A 12 -8.05 1.70 -5.36
N ASP A 13 -7.62 2.92 -5.75
CA ASP A 13 -6.23 3.22 -6.10
C ASP A 13 -5.31 3.12 -4.88
N SER A 14 -5.77 3.65 -3.73
CA SER A 14 -5.09 3.48 -2.44
C SER A 14 -4.94 2.00 -2.07
N GLU A 15 -5.99 1.21 -2.21
CA GLU A 15 -5.95 -0.21 -1.89
C GLU A 15 -4.98 -0.97 -2.81
N ALA A 16 -4.95 -0.65 -4.10
CA ALA A 16 -4.00 -1.22 -5.04
C ALA A 16 -2.54 -0.88 -4.65
N ALA A 17 -2.26 0.39 -4.33
CA ALA A 17 -0.93 0.82 -3.87
C ALA A 17 -0.52 0.13 -2.56
N TYR A 18 -1.47 -0.08 -1.64
CA TYR A 18 -1.23 -0.79 -0.39
C TYR A 18 -0.91 -2.27 -0.61
N ARG A 19 -1.65 -2.95 -1.50
CA ARG A 19 -1.37 -4.34 -1.86
C ARG A 19 0.02 -4.51 -2.48
N VAL A 20 0.45 -3.57 -3.34
CA VAL A 20 1.81 -3.56 -3.91
C VAL A 20 2.86 -3.35 -2.81
N PHE A 21 2.63 -2.44 -1.87
CA PHE A 21 3.50 -2.23 -0.72
C PHE A 21 3.66 -3.51 0.14
N LEU A 22 2.56 -4.16 0.50
CA LEU A 22 2.57 -5.42 1.26
C LEU A 22 3.23 -6.57 0.49
N GLY A 23 2.95 -6.68 -0.81
CA GLY A 23 3.62 -7.66 -1.68
C GLY A 23 5.13 -7.45 -1.72
N HIS A 24 5.59 -6.21 -1.68
CA HIS A 24 7.01 -5.90 -1.61
C HIS A 24 7.62 -6.25 -0.26
N THR A 25 6.99 -5.88 0.85
CA THR A 25 7.55 -6.13 2.20
C THR A 25 7.63 -7.62 2.53
N THR A 26 6.75 -8.44 1.98
CA THR A 26 6.74 -9.90 2.16
C THR A 26 7.79 -10.64 1.33
N GLN A 27 8.20 -10.09 0.19
CA GLN A 27 9.18 -10.68 -0.73
C GLN A 27 10.60 -10.11 -0.59
N CYS A 28 10.73 -8.85 -0.18
CA CYS A 28 12.02 -8.17 -0.06
C CYS A 28 12.78 -8.63 1.19
N ALA A 29 13.99 -9.19 1.00
CA ALA A 29 14.84 -9.64 2.10
C ALA A 29 15.17 -8.52 3.11
N ALA A 30 15.43 -7.29 2.63
CA ALA A 30 15.69 -6.14 3.51
C ALA A 30 14.48 -5.81 4.38
N CYS A 31 13.28 -5.76 3.80
CA CYS A 31 12.04 -5.52 4.56
C CYS A 31 11.80 -6.63 5.57
N ARG A 32 12.00 -7.90 5.19
CA ARG A 32 11.86 -9.06 6.08
C ARG A 32 12.88 -9.07 7.22
N ALA A 33 14.08 -8.56 6.98
CA ALA A 33 15.13 -8.41 7.98
C ALA A 33 14.92 -7.19 8.89
N GLY A 34 13.86 -6.40 8.68
CA GLY A 34 13.64 -5.14 9.41
C GLY A 34 14.61 -4.02 9.01
N ALA A 35 15.33 -4.18 7.89
CA ALA A 35 16.27 -3.21 7.39
C ALA A 35 15.57 -2.08 6.60
N PRO A 36 16.14 -0.87 6.55
CA PRO A 36 15.59 0.23 5.77
C PRO A 36 15.56 -0.10 4.28
N CYS A 37 14.37 -0.04 3.68
CA CYS A 37 14.16 -0.28 2.25
C CYS A 37 13.58 0.98 1.57
N ALA A 38 14.36 1.55 0.64
CA ALA A 38 13.94 2.74 -0.11
C ALA A 38 12.69 2.49 -0.97
N THR A 39 12.53 1.28 -1.51
CA THR A 39 11.36 0.89 -2.31
C THR A 39 10.11 0.82 -1.47
N ALA A 40 10.17 0.18 -0.30
CA ALA A 40 9.07 0.16 0.66
C ALA A 40 8.68 1.59 1.09
N ALA A 41 9.66 2.47 1.33
CA ALA A 41 9.40 3.87 1.68
C ALA A 41 8.77 4.69 0.54
N ARG A 42 9.08 4.38 -0.73
CA ARG A 42 8.42 4.99 -1.90
C ARG A 42 6.98 4.49 -2.05
N LEU A 43 6.77 3.17 -1.96
CA LEU A 43 5.45 2.55 -2.07
C LEU A 43 4.50 3.01 -0.95
N GLY A 44 4.96 3.07 0.30
CA GLY A 44 4.16 3.59 1.41
C GLY A 44 3.90 5.11 1.33
N ARG A 45 4.71 5.86 0.58
CA ARG A 45 4.43 7.26 0.24
C ARG A 45 3.37 7.37 -0.86
N ALA A 46 3.49 6.59 -1.93
CA ALA A 46 2.51 6.55 -3.01
C ALA A 46 1.11 6.19 -2.48
N TRP A 47 1.01 5.17 -1.62
CA TRP A 47 -0.24 4.82 -0.95
C TRP A 47 -0.85 5.96 -0.14
N ARG A 48 -0.04 6.68 0.65
CA ARG A 48 -0.54 7.82 1.44
C ARG A 48 -1.01 8.99 0.57
N GLN A 49 -0.39 9.18 -0.60
CA GLN A 49 -0.81 10.21 -1.54
C GLN A 49 -2.11 9.84 -2.26
N ALA A 50 -2.29 8.57 -2.61
CA ALA A 50 -3.53 8.07 -3.22
C ALA A 50 -4.75 8.18 -2.27
N ARG A 51 -4.51 8.21 -0.95
CA ARG A 51 -5.56 8.26 0.09
C ARG A 51 -6.01 9.68 0.46
N ARG A 52 -5.33 10.72 -0.02
CA ARG A 52 -5.60 12.13 0.33
C ARG A 52 -6.46 12.77 -0.74
#